data_AF-A0A523QYZ4-F1
#
_entry.id   AF-A0A523QYZ4-F1
#
_cell.length_a   1.000
_cell.length_b   1.000
_cell.length_c   1.000
_cell.angle_alpha   90.00
_cell.angle_beta   90.00
_cell.angle_gamma   90.00
#
_symmetry.space_group_name_H-M   'P 1'
#
loop_
_entity.id
_entity.type
_entity.pdbx_description
1 polymer ?
#
loop_
_entity_poly.entity_id
_entity_poly.type
_entity_poly.pdbx_seq_one_letter_code
_entity_poly.pdbx_strand_id
1 'polypeptide(L)'
;MKEYKVGQERAREIHKKIDDSKKIVREAFERNKPSEVAITWTGGKDSTTNLWIIHQVCLEDNVELPHIITIDEGDAFPEITDFLIRISKKWHIDLKWLCNFDVLKACQSKLGNIVKVKDLNGRNQAELKRIEFEENSFTFEAESYAGNHLMKT
;
A
#
# COMPACT_ATOMS: atom_id res chain seq x y z
N MET A 1 5.53 32.48 -7.08
CA MET A 1 4.21 31.81 -6.95
C MET A 1 3.37 32.62 -5.98
N LYS A 2 2.12 32.99 -6.33
CA LYS A 2 1.20 33.59 -5.35
C LYS A 2 0.83 32.54 -4.32
N GLU A 3 0.98 32.87 -3.05
CA GLU A 3 0.62 32.01 -1.93
C GLU A 3 -0.89 31.76 -1.97
N TYR A 4 -1.31 30.54 -2.23
CA TYR A 4 -2.73 30.17 -2.22
C TYR A 4 -3.23 30.18 -0.77
N LYS A 5 -4.13 31.11 -0.44
CA LYS A 5 -4.74 31.19 0.89
C LYS A 5 -6.09 30.49 0.88
N VAL A 6 -6.21 29.45 1.69
CA VAL A 6 -7.49 28.77 1.94
C VAL A 6 -8.42 29.74 2.67
N GLY A 7 -9.65 29.91 2.16
CA GLY A 7 -10.66 30.74 2.83
C GLY A 7 -11.00 30.21 4.23
N GLN A 8 -11.31 31.11 5.17
CA GLN A 8 -11.58 30.76 6.56
C GLN A 8 -12.70 29.70 6.72
N GLU A 9 -13.74 29.79 5.90
CA GLU A 9 -14.84 28.81 5.88
C GLU A 9 -14.35 27.42 5.47
N ARG A 10 -13.57 27.34 4.37
CA ARG A 10 -13.00 26.07 3.90
C ARG A 10 -12.02 25.47 4.92
N ALA A 11 -11.24 26.31 5.60
CA ALA A 11 -10.36 25.85 6.66
C ALA A 11 -11.15 25.21 7.81
N ARG A 12 -12.23 25.85 8.27
CA ARG A 12 -13.12 25.29 9.30
C ARG A 12 -13.74 23.95 8.88
N GLU A 13 -14.21 23.87 7.63
CA GLU A 13 -14.76 22.63 7.07
C GLU A 13 -13.73 21.49 7.07
N ILE A 14 -12.49 21.76 6.66
CA ILE A 14 -11.41 20.78 6.65
C ILE A 14 -11.07 20.33 8.06
N HIS A 15 -10.96 21.25 9.03
CA HIS A 15 -10.71 20.89 10.42
C HIS A 15 -11.80 19.97 10.97
N LYS A 16 -13.07 20.28 10.71
CA LYS A 16 -14.17 19.39 11.10
C LYS A 16 -14.02 17.98 10.51
N LYS A 17 -13.67 17.87 9.23
CA LYS A 17 -13.46 16.56 8.57
C LYS A 17 -12.28 15.79 9.18
N ILE A 18 -11.22 16.48 9.58
CA ILE A 18 -10.08 15.86 10.27
C ILE A 18 -10.55 15.31 11.62
N ASP A 19 -11.29 16.10 12.41
CA ASP A 19 -11.77 15.68 13.74
C ASP A 19 -12.75 14.50 13.63
N ASP A 20 -13.68 14.55 12.68
CA ASP A 20 -14.62 13.46 12.40
C ASP A 20 -13.87 12.18 11.99
N SER A 21 -12.82 12.30 11.16
CA SER A 21 -12.00 11.15 10.75
C SER A 21 -11.22 10.55 11.92
N LYS A 22 -10.63 11.39 12.78
CA LYS A 22 -9.92 10.94 13.98
C LYS A 22 -10.84 10.18 14.93
N LYS A 23 -12.10 10.62 15.07
CA LYS A 23 -13.11 9.90 15.86
C LYS A 23 -13.32 8.48 15.33
N ILE A 24 -13.45 8.32 14.01
CA ILE A 24 -13.61 6.99 13.38
C ILE A 24 -12.38 6.11 13.62
N VAL A 25 -11.18 6.66 13.55
CA VAL A 25 -9.94 5.91 13.85
C VAL A 25 -9.92 5.44 15.30
N ARG A 26 -10.30 6.29 16.26
CA ARG A 26 -10.40 5.91 17.68
C ARG A 26 -11.41 4.77 17.89
N GLU A 27 -12.60 4.88 17.29
CA GLU A 27 -13.61 3.80 17.33
C GLU A 27 -13.09 2.48 16.73
N ALA A 28 -12.23 2.55 15.71
CA ALA A 28 -11.60 1.36 15.13
C ALA A 28 -10.59 0.71 16.09
N PHE A 29 -9.80 1.51 16.81
CA PHE A 29 -8.83 1.06 17.82
C PHE A 29 -9.49 0.55 19.10
N GLU A 30 -10.68 1.02 19.44
CA GLU A 30 -11.49 0.44 20.52
C GLU A 30 -11.95 -0.99 20.18
N ARG A 31 -12.24 -1.25 18.90
CA ARG A 31 -12.73 -2.56 18.43
C ARG A 31 -11.62 -3.55 18.12
N ASN A 32 -10.44 -3.06 17.74
CA ASN A 32 -9.31 -3.88 17.31
C ASN A 32 -8.02 -3.31 17.89
N LYS A 33 -7.17 -4.16 18.46
CA LYS A 33 -5.88 -3.68 18.98
C LYS A 33 -5.04 -3.15 17.80
N PRO A 34 -4.37 -1.99 17.94
CA PRO A 34 -3.49 -1.46 16.91
C PRO A 34 -2.47 -2.48 16.36
N SER A 35 -1.95 -3.37 17.22
CA SER A 35 -1.02 -4.44 16.85
C SER A 35 -1.62 -5.55 15.98
N GLU A 36 -2.95 -5.64 15.91
CA GLU A 36 -3.70 -6.61 15.10
C GLU A 36 -4.22 -5.98 13.79
N VAL A 37 -3.94 -4.69 13.57
CA VAL A 37 -4.38 -3.91 12.41
C VAL A 37 -3.20 -3.66 11.47
N ALA A 38 -3.47 -3.73 10.16
CA ALA A 38 -2.55 -3.28 9.13
C ALA A 38 -3.17 -2.15 8.31
N ILE A 39 -2.36 -1.16 7.95
CA ILE A 39 -2.74 -0.01 7.12
C ILE A 39 -1.98 -0.13 5.81
N THR A 40 -2.72 -0.25 4.72
CA THR A 40 -2.15 -0.23 3.37
C THR A 40 -1.88 1.21 2.95
N TRP A 41 -0.63 1.51 2.60
CA TRP A 41 -0.18 2.81 2.14
C TRP A 41 0.57 2.70 0.82
N THR A 42 0.02 3.34 -0.20
CA THR A 42 0.47 3.27 -1.60
C THR A 42 1.27 4.51 -2.04
N GLY A 43 1.49 5.47 -1.15
CA GLY A 43 2.10 6.76 -1.50
C GLY A 43 1.17 7.75 -2.22
N GLY A 44 -0.05 7.33 -2.55
CA GLY A 44 -1.08 8.20 -3.11
C GLY A 44 -1.64 9.22 -2.11
N LYS A 45 -2.27 10.29 -2.60
CA LYS A 45 -2.79 11.38 -1.75
C LYS A 45 -3.80 10.89 -0.70
N ASP A 46 -4.67 9.96 -1.07
CA ASP A 46 -5.77 9.50 -0.22
C ASP A 46 -5.24 8.59 0.90
N SER A 47 -4.40 7.59 0.54
CA SER A 47 -3.77 6.68 1.51
C SER A 47 -2.77 7.41 2.41
N THR A 48 -2.03 8.40 1.88
CA THR A 48 -1.13 9.25 2.69
C THR A 48 -1.91 10.14 3.65
N THR A 49 -3.02 10.74 3.21
CA THR A 49 -3.87 11.55 4.09
C THR A 49 -4.46 10.68 5.21
N ASN A 50 -4.95 9.49 4.87
CA ASN A 50 -5.47 8.55 5.86
C ASN A 50 -4.40 8.14 6.88
N LEU A 51 -3.20 7.76 6.41
CA LEU A 51 -2.07 7.44 7.28
C LEU A 51 -1.68 8.62 8.18
N TRP A 52 -1.68 9.84 7.65
CA TRP A 52 -1.40 11.04 8.44
C TRP A 52 -2.42 11.21 9.57
N ILE A 53 -3.72 11.05 9.29
CA ILE A 53 -4.79 11.15 10.31
C ILE A 53 -4.58 10.09 11.39
N ILE A 54 -4.32 8.84 10.99
CA ILE A 54 -4.09 7.74 11.94
C ILE A 54 -2.85 8.03 12.80
N HIS A 55 -1.76 8.49 12.19
CA HIS A 55 -0.54 8.86 12.89
C HIS A 55 -0.79 10.02 13.89
N GLN A 56 -1.65 10.99 13.57
CA GLN A 56 -2.04 12.02 14.54
C GLN A 56 -2.77 11.43 15.75
N VAL A 57 -3.71 10.49 15.54
CA VAL A 57 -4.40 9.83 16.65
C VAL A 57 -3.42 9.05 17.53
N CYS A 58 -2.50 8.29 16.92
CA CYS A 58 -1.46 7.56 17.65
C CYS A 58 -0.60 8.49 18.52
N LEU A 59 -0.21 9.67 17.99
CA LEU A 59 0.55 10.66 18.75
C LEU A 59 -0.27 11.33 19.86
N GLU A 60 -1.52 11.72 19.57
CA GLU A 60 -2.41 12.41 20.52
C GLU A 60 -2.79 11.52 21.70
N ASP A 61 -3.08 10.26 21.42
CA ASP A 61 -3.61 9.31 22.40
C ASP A 61 -2.51 8.41 22.99
N ASN A 62 -1.25 8.62 22.59
CA ASN A 62 -0.09 7.81 22.98
C ASN A 62 -0.30 6.31 22.72
N VAL A 63 -0.76 5.98 21.52
CA VAL A 63 -1.03 4.62 21.03
C VAL A 63 0.03 4.24 20.00
N GLU A 64 0.47 2.98 20.01
CA GLU A 64 1.40 2.48 18.99
C GLU A 64 0.80 2.56 17.58
N LEU A 65 1.63 2.92 16.60
CA LEU A 65 1.22 2.94 15.21
C LEU A 65 1.00 1.49 14.72
N PRO A 66 -0.14 1.17 14.07
CA PRO A 66 -0.36 -0.14 13.47
C PRO A 66 0.68 -0.51 12.42
N HIS A 67 0.68 -1.77 11.99
CA HIS A 67 1.56 -2.19 10.90
C HIS A 67 1.27 -1.41 9.61
N ILE A 68 2.28 -0.76 9.04
CA ILE A 68 2.13 -0.07 7.76
C ILE A 68 2.71 -0.95 6.67
N ILE A 69 1.91 -1.25 5.65
CA ILE A 69 2.30 -2.09 4.53
C ILE A 69 2.16 -1.34 3.21
N THR A 70 3.04 -1.64 2.27
CA THR A 70 2.85 -1.29 0.87
C THR A 70 2.90 -2.56 0.04
N ILE A 71 2.01 -2.68 -0.95
CA ILE A 71 2.01 -3.80 -1.90
C ILE A 71 2.60 -3.24 -3.20
N ASP A 72 3.72 -3.82 -3.62
CA ASP A 72 4.46 -3.39 -4.80
C ASP A 72 4.34 -4.44 -5.89
N GLU A 73 3.69 -4.04 -6.97
CA GLU A 73 3.42 -4.84 -8.15
C GLU A 73 4.54 -4.69 -9.20
N GLY A 74 5.59 -3.90 -8.92
CA GLY A 74 6.78 -3.76 -9.76
C GLY A 74 6.63 -2.80 -10.95
N ASP A 75 5.52 -2.06 -11.01
CA ASP A 75 5.20 -1.08 -12.05
C ASP A 75 5.02 0.36 -11.53
N ALA A 76 5.24 0.58 -10.22
CA ALA A 76 5.15 1.91 -9.62
C ALA A 76 6.23 2.86 -10.18
N PHE A 77 5.85 4.14 -10.31
CA PHE A 77 6.81 5.19 -10.64
C PHE A 77 7.91 5.28 -9.55
N PRO A 78 9.19 5.42 -9.92
CA PRO A 78 10.29 5.56 -8.96
C PRO A 78 10.06 6.69 -7.93
N GLU A 79 9.40 7.77 -8.33
CA GLU A 79 9.05 8.90 -7.47
C GLU A 79 8.11 8.50 -6.32
N ILE A 80 7.27 7.48 -6.50
CA ILE A 80 6.42 6.94 -5.45
C ILE A 80 7.27 6.17 -4.44
N THR A 81 8.22 5.36 -4.90
CA THR A 81 9.17 4.65 -4.03
C THR A 81 10.01 5.64 -3.22
N ASP A 82 10.55 6.68 -3.86
CA ASP A 82 11.29 7.74 -3.18
C ASP A 82 10.44 8.50 -2.16
N PHE A 83 9.17 8.75 -2.49
CA PHE A 83 8.21 9.36 -1.58
C PHE A 83 7.95 8.50 -0.34
N LEU A 84 7.67 7.21 -0.53
CA LEU A 84 7.44 6.25 0.54
C LEU A 84 8.65 6.19 1.47
N ILE A 85 9.86 6.00 0.93
CA ILE A 85 11.11 5.93 1.71
C ILE A 85 11.33 7.22 2.51
N ARG A 86 11.15 8.39 1.88
CA ARG A 86 11.36 9.68 2.53
C ARG A 86 10.38 9.94 3.65
N ILE A 87 9.10 9.64 3.44
CA ILE A 87 8.05 9.85 4.45
C ILE A 87 8.16 8.83 5.58
N SER A 88 8.48 7.56 5.29
CA SER A 88 8.73 6.55 6.34
C SER A 88 9.86 6.99 7.28
N LYS A 89 10.98 7.50 6.74
CA LYS A 89 12.07 8.04 7.56
C LYS A 89 11.63 9.26 8.37
N LYS A 90 10.88 10.17 7.76
CA LYS A 90 10.41 11.41 8.40
C LYS A 90 9.44 11.14 9.56
N TRP A 91 8.58 10.13 9.43
CA TRP A 91 7.57 9.79 10.41
C TRP A 91 7.96 8.58 11.29
N HIS A 92 9.19 8.09 11.17
CA HIS A 92 9.70 6.92 11.90
C HIS A 92 8.82 5.66 11.74
N ILE A 93 8.35 5.42 10.51
CA ILE A 93 7.48 4.29 10.18
C ILE A 93 8.34 3.10 9.73
N ASP A 94 8.12 1.95 10.36
CA ASP A 94 8.58 0.65 9.87
C ASP A 94 7.66 0.16 8.74
N LEU A 95 7.93 0.63 7.52
CA LEU A 95 7.14 0.29 6.34
C LEU A 95 7.52 -1.11 5.84
N LYS A 96 6.57 -2.05 5.91
CA LYS A 96 6.73 -3.39 5.35
C LYS A 96 6.42 -3.38 3.86
N TRP A 97 7.42 -3.74 3.06
CA TRP A 97 7.31 -3.85 1.62
C TRP A 97 6.88 -5.27 1.23
N LEU A 98 5.65 -5.42 0.76
CA LEU A 98 5.10 -6.69 0.31
C LEU A 98 5.23 -6.76 -1.21
N CYS A 99 6.02 -7.70 -1.72
CA CYS A 99 6.29 -7.84 -3.14
C CYS A 99 6.58 -9.30 -3.50
N ASN A 100 6.03 -9.76 -4.64
CA ASN A 100 6.34 -11.07 -5.18
C ASN A 100 7.62 -11.02 -6.04
N PHE A 101 8.78 -11.03 -5.36
CA PHE A 101 10.09 -10.99 -6.01
C PHE A 101 10.35 -12.16 -6.96
N ASP A 102 9.66 -13.28 -6.80
CA ASP A 102 9.79 -14.44 -7.69
C ASP A 102 9.19 -14.15 -9.08
N VAL A 103 8.01 -13.55 -9.13
CA VAL A 103 7.40 -13.06 -10.39
C VAL A 103 8.25 -11.95 -11.00
N LEU A 104 8.67 -10.96 -10.21
CA LEU A 104 9.49 -9.86 -10.71
C LEU A 104 10.82 -10.35 -11.30
N LYS A 105 11.45 -11.34 -10.65
CA LYS A 105 12.66 -11.96 -11.18
C LYS A 105 12.38 -12.67 -12.51
N ALA A 106 11.27 -13.39 -12.63
CA ALA A 106 10.90 -14.11 -13.84
C ALA A 106 10.61 -13.17 -15.03
N CYS A 107 10.00 -12.00 -14.78
CA CYS A 107 9.73 -10.99 -15.79
C CYS A 107 10.85 -9.94 -15.95
N GLN A 108 11.95 -10.05 -15.20
CA GLN A 108 13.04 -9.05 -15.16
C GLN A 108 12.54 -7.63 -14.79
N SER A 109 11.56 -7.56 -13.89
CA SER A 109 10.92 -6.32 -13.43
C SER A 109 10.43 -5.43 -14.57
N LYS A 110 9.92 -6.02 -15.65
CA LYS A 110 9.46 -5.28 -16.84
C LYS A 110 8.08 -5.75 -17.28
N LEU A 111 7.14 -4.81 -17.36
CA LEU A 111 5.81 -5.03 -17.93
C LEU A 111 5.90 -5.53 -19.38
N GLY A 112 4.98 -6.40 -19.75
CA GLY A 112 4.91 -7.04 -21.06
C GLY A 112 5.86 -8.22 -21.26
N ASN A 113 6.77 -8.50 -20.31
CA ASN A 113 7.63 -9.69 -20.41
C ASN A 113 6.86 -10.97 -20.09
N ILE A 114 7.23 -12.07 -20.77
CA ILE A 114 6.60 -13.38 -20.56
C ILE A 114 7.17 -14.06 -19.31
N VAL A 115 6.30 -14.44 -18.39
CA VAL A 115 6.61 -15.30 -17.24
C VAL A 115 6.24 -16.73 -17.59
N LYS A 116 7.19 -17.66 -17.47
CA LYS A 116 6.90 -19.09 -17.63
C LYS A 116 6.60 -19.69 -16.27
N VAL A 117 5.52 -20.45 -16.17
CA VAL A 117 5.07 -21.05 -14.89
C VAL A 117 6.15 -21.95 -14.28
N LYS A 118 6.90 -22.67 -15.11
CA LYS A 118 8.01 -23.52 -14.68
C LYS A 118 9.19 -22.77 -14.05
N ASP A 119 9.31 -21.47 -14.32
CA ASP A 119 10.41 -20.63 -13.80
C ASP A 119 10.03 -19.99 -12.45
N LEU A 120 8.77 -20.13 -12.02
CA LEU A 120 8.27 -19.69 -10.71
C LEU A 120 8.53 -20.74 -9.63
N ASN A 121 8.57 -20.31 -8.36
CA ASN A 121 8.69 -21.22 -7.22
C ASN A 121 7.43 -22.05 -6.97
N GLY A 122 7.54 -23.07 -6.11
CA GLY A 122 6.44 -24.00 -5.83
C GLY A 122 5.19 -23.35 -5.23
N ARG A 123 5.33 -22.24 -4.49
CA ARG A 123 4.18 -21.50 -3.94
C ARG A 123 3.39 -20.83 -5.05
N ASN A 124 4.06 -20.06 -5.91
CA ASN A 124 3.41 -19.37 -7.02
C ASN A 124 2.79 -20.34 -8.03
N GLN A 125 3.44 -21.49 -8.28
CA GLN A 125 2.84 -22.55 -9.10
C GLN A 125 1.57 -23.15 -8.47
N ALA A 126 1.54 -23.31 -7.14
CA ALA A 126 0.35 -23.81 -6.43
C ALA A 126 -0.80 -22.79 -6.45
N GLU A 127 -0.50 -21.50 -6.32
CA GLU A 127 -1.51 -20.43 -6.40
C GLU A 127 -2.10 -20.31 -7.81
N LEU A 128 -1.28 -20.45 -8.87
CA LEU A 128 -1.80 -20.54 -10.24
C LEU A 128 -2.76 -21.74 -10.42
N LYS A 129 -2.44 -22.90 -9.86
CA LYS A 129 -3.34 -24.07 -9.89
C LYS A 129 -4.64 -23.82 -9.12
N ARG A 130 -4.57 -23.08 -8.01
CA ARG A 130 -5.73 -22.75 -7.17
C ARG A 130 -6.75 -21.88 -7.89
N ILE A 131 -6.29 -21.03 -8.82
CA ILE A 131 -7.16 -20.22 -9.69
C ILE A 131 -7.46 -20.88 -11.04
N GLU A 132 -7.21 -22.19 -11.16
CA GLU A 132 -7.47 -22.96 -12.39
C GLU A 132 -6.74 -22.40 -13.62
N PHE A 133 -5.55 -21.83 -13.43
CA PHE A 133 -4.72 -21.33 -14.54
C PHE A 133 -4.01 -22.49 -15.24
N GLU A 134 -4.40 -22.79 -16.48
CA GLU A 134 -3.92 -23.95 -17.24
C GLU A 134 -2.75 -23.64 -18.21
N GLU A 135 -2.46 -22.37 -18.48
CA GLU A 135 -1.41 -22.01 -19.43
C GLU A 135 0.00 -22.18 -18.84
N ASN A 136 0.98 -22.47 -19.70
CA ASN A 136 2.38 -22.66 -19.29
C ASN A 136 3.14 -21.33 -19.10
N SER A 137 2.53 -20.21 -19.48
CA SER A 137 3.11 -18.88 -19.38
C SER A 137 2.02 -17.82 -19.42
N PHE A 138 2.34 -16.61 -18.95
CA PHE A 138 1.50 -15.42 -19.11
C PHE A 138 2.36 -14.20 -19.38
N THR A 139 1.78 -13.18 -20.00
CA THR A 139 2.39 -11.86 -20.12
C THR A 139 2.26 -11.13 -18.79
N PHE A 140 3.37 -10.62 -18.25
CA PHE A 140 3.36 -9.87 -17.01
C PHE A 140 2.74 -8.50 -17.21
N GLU A 141 1.48 -8.39 -16.79
CA GLU A 141 0.76 -7.15 -16.57
C GLU A 141 0.20 -7.22 -15.15
N ALA A 142 0.43 -6.18 -14.34
CA ALA A 142 -0.02 -6.12 -12.95
C ALA A 142 -1.54 -6.34 -12.81
N GLU A 143 -2.30 -5.92 -13.82
CA GLU A 143 -3.76 -6.06 -13.88
C GLU A 143 -4.26 -7.30 -14.65
N SER A 144 -3.36 -8.18 -15.12
CA SER A 144 -3.78 -9.46 -15.70
C SER A 144 -4.30 -10.42 -14.65
N TYR A 145 -5.09 -11.42 -15.06
CA TYR A 145 -5.65 -12.42 -14.14
C TYR A 145 -4.58 -13.12 -13.30
N ALA A 146 -3.54 -13.64 -13.94
CA ALA A 146 -2.41 -14.30 -13.25
C ALA A 146 -1.51 -13.29 -12.52
N GLY A 147 -1.20 -12.14 -13.14
CA GLY A 147 -0.35 -11.11 -12.55
C GLY A 147 -0.94 -10.55 -11.26
N ASN A 148 -2.19 -10.08 -11.30
CA ASN A 148 -2.90 -9.48 -10.17
C ASN A 148 -2.98 -10.47 -8.98
N HIS A 149 -3.33 -11.74 -9.26
CA HIS A 149 -3.38 -12.77 -8.24
C HIS A 149 -2.01 -13.02 -7.60
N LEU A 150 -0.98 -13.28 -8.41
CA LEU A 150 0.34 -13.61 -7.88
C LEU A 150 1.00 -12.42 -7.16
N MET A 151 0.84 -11.19 -7.65
CA MET A 151 1.43 -10.02 -6.97
C MET A 151 0.80 -9.73 -5.61
N LYS A 152 -0.40 -10.25 -5.33
CA LYS A 152 -1.15 -10.05 -4.08
C LYS A 152 -1.15 -11.27 -3.14
N THR A 153 -0.42 -12.33 -3.47
CA THR A 153 -0.42 -13.59 -2.70
C THR A 153 0.81 -13.75 -1.82
#